data_AF-A0A150XLT5-F1
#
_entry.id   AF-A0A150XLT5-F1
#
_cell.length_a   1.000
_cell.length_b   1.000
_cell.length_c   1.000
_cell.angle_alpha   90.00
_cell.angle_beta   90.00
_cell.angle_gamma   90.00
#
_symmetry.space_group_name_H-M   'P 1'
#
loop_
_entity.id
_entity.type
_entity.pdbx_description
1 polymer ?
#
loop_
_entity_poly.entity_id
_entity_poly.type
_entity_poly.pdbx_seq_one_letter_code
_entity_poly.pdbx_strand_id
1 'polypeptide(L)' 'MSSATFTGAEGELQVLSNHAPMISALGKGRVSITASGKVENLIIDGGGVEVLNNNVIVLAESVIEG' A
#
# COMPACT_ATOMS: atom_id res chain seq x y z
N MET A 1 3.15 0.97 11.54
CA MET A 1 3.37 1.77 10.30
C MET A 1 3.03 3.21 10.62
N SER A 2 3.76 4.17 10.04
CA SER A 2 3.46 5.61 10.16
C SER A 2 2.60 6.07 8.97
N SER A 3 2.93 5.58 7.78
CA SER A 3 2.12 5.72 6.57
C SER A 3 2.44 4.62 5.55
N ALA A 4 1.50 4.33 4.67
CA ALA A 4 1.77 3.59 3.44
C ALA A 4 1.02 4.23 2.28
N THR A 5 1.68 4.33 1.12
CA THR A 5 1.16 4.93 -0.09
C THR A 5 1.13 3.88 -1.20
N PHE A 6 0.04 3.85 -1.96
CA PHE A 6 -0.21 2.89 -3.03
C PHE A 6 -0.75 3.58 -4.27
N THR A 7 -0.57 2.97 -5.43
CA THR A 7 -1.26 3.35 -6.66
C THR A 7 -2.56 2.58 -6.78
N GLY A 8 -3.70 3.23 -6.51
CA GLY A 8 -5.04 2.68 -6.72
C GLY A 8 -5.52 2.88 -8.16
N ALA A 9 -6.72 2.37 -8.47
CA ALA A 9 -7.33 2.52 -9.79
C ALA A 9 -7.60 3.99 -10.20
N GLU A 10 -7.96 4.83 -9.23
CA GLU A 10 -8.36 6.23 -9.44
C GLU A 10 -7.25 7.24 -9.06
N GLY A 11 -6.04 6.77 -8.73
CA GLY A 11 -4.91 7.63 -8.34
C GLY A 11 -4.15 7.12 -7.11
N GLU A 12 -3.34 8.00 -6.51
CA GLU A 12 -2.58 7.66 -5.31
C GLU A 12 -3.47 7.61 -4.06
N LEU A 13 -3.23 6.60 -3.24
CA LEU A 13 -3.92 6.40 -1.98
C LEU A 13 -2.89 6.33 -0.85
N GLN A 14 -3.03 7.19 0.15
CA GLN A 14 -2.18 7.19 1.33
C GLN A 14 -2.99 6.80 2.57
N VAL A 15 -2.52 5.79 3.28
CA VAL A 15 -3.07 5.30 4.54
C VAL A 15 -2.15 5.73 5.67
N LEU A 16 -2.72 6.34 6.70
CA LEU A 16 -2.03 6.70 7.93
C LEU A 16 -2.37 5.72 9.05
N SER A 17 -1.65 5.83 10.18
CA SER A 17 -2.02 5.13 11.41
C SER A 17 -3.45 5.45 11.83
N ASN A 18 -4.18 4.44 12.32
CA ASN A 18 -5.57 4.50 12.76
C ASN A 18 -6.57 4.91 11.68
N HIS A 19 -6.27 4.60 10.41
CA HIS A 19 -7.23 4.76 9.34
C HIS A 19 -8.43 3.80 9.51
N ALA A 20 -9.60 4.23 9.02
CA ALA A 20 -10.79 3.39 8.99
C ALA A 20 -10.59 2.13 8.12
N PRO A 21 -11.31 1.03 8.40
CA PRO A 21 -11.23 -0.18 7.59
C PRO A 21 -11.59 0.08 6.12
N MET A 22 -10.81 -0.52 5.21
CA MET A 22 -10.98 -0.30 3.77
C MET A 22 -10.41 -1.49 2.98
N ILE A 23 -11.01 -1.78 1.83
CA ILE A 23 -10.44 -2.64 0.79
C ILE A 23 -10.40 -1.84 -0.51
N SER A 24 -9.30 -1.91 -1.25
CA SER A 24 -9.18 -1.26 -2.55
C SER A 24 -8.36 -2.09 -3.54
N ALA A 25 -8.69 -1.96 -4.82
CA ALA A 25 -7.88 -2.50 -5.91
C ALA A 25 -6.68 -1.60 -6.18
N LEU A 26 -5.52 -2.21 -6.39
CA LEU A 26 -4.28 -1.52 -6.74
C LEU A 26 -3.96 -1.74 -8.22
N GLY A 27 -3.55 -0.66 -8.87
CA GLY A 27 -2.97 -0.72 -10.20
C GLY A 27 -1.47 -1.00 -10.17
N LYS A 28 -0.88 -1.14 -11.36
CA LYS A 28 0.58 -1.15 -11.50
C LYS A 28 1.15 0.17 -10.98
N GLY A 29 2.11 0.11 -10.07
CA GLY A 29 2.70 1.31 -9.51
C GLY A 29 3.58 1.08 -8.30
N ARG A 30 3.93 2.18 -7.65
CA ARG A 30 4.80 2.19 -6.47
C ARG A 30 3.97 1.93 -5.22
N VAL A 31 4.47 1.05 -4.36
CA VAL A 31 4.06 0.92 -2.96
C VAL A 31 5.18 1.48 -2.10
N SER A 32 4.87 2.47 -1.27
CA SER A 32 5.82 3.08 -0.34
C SER A 32 5.36 2.86 1.09
N ILE A 33 6.19 2.27 1.94
CA ILE A 33 5.86 1.93 3.32
C ILE A 33 6.82 2.69 4.23
N THR A 34 6.27 3.53 5.11
CA THR A 34 7.06 4.22 6.13
C THR A 34 6.80 3.58 7.50
N ALA A 35 7.83 2.98 8.07
CA ALA A 35 7.78 2.40 9.40
C ALA A 35 9.05 2.71 10.19
N SER A 36 8.91 3.20 11.42
CA SER A 36 10.03 3.44 12.35
C SER A 36 11.16 4.31 11.74
N GLY A 37 10.80 5.30 10.92
CA GLY A 37 11.75 6.21 10.26
C GLY A 37 12.45 5.64 9.03
N LYS A 38 12.14 4.40 8.62
CA LYS A 38 12.59 3.81 7.35
C LYS A 38 11.48 3.85 6.31
N VAL A 39 11.88 4.07 5.06
CA VAL A 39 11.01 4.03 3.89
C VAL A 39 11.44 2.85 3.02
N GLU A 40 10.51 1.94 2.79
CA GLU A 40 10.67 0.83 1.83
C GLU A 40 9.80 1.13 0.61
N ASN A 41 10.37 0.94 -0.58
CA ASN A 41 9.67 1.19 -1.84
C ASN A 41 9.70 -0.08 -2.68
N LEU A 42 8.53 -0.46 -3.19
CA LEU A 42 8.34 -1.62 -4.05
C LEU A 42 7.60 -1.15 -5.31
N ILE A 43 7.82 -1.84 -6.43
CA ILE A 43 7.00 -1.68 -7.63
C ILE A 43 6.23 -2.98 -7.85
N ILE A 44 4.90 -2.87 -7.92
CA ILE A 44 4.01 -4.01 -8.15
C ILE A 44 3.28 -3.88 -9.48
N ASP A 45 2.85 -5.00 -10.06
CA ASP A 45 2.05 -5.04 -11.29
C ASP A 45 0.55 -5.17 -11.03
N GLY A 46 0.05 -4.52 -9.97
CA GLY A 46 -1.35 -4.60 -9.55
C GLY A 46 -1.59 -5.55 -8.39
N GLY A 47 -2.86 -5.60 -7.97
CA GLY A 47 -3.31 -6.42 -6.85
C GLY A 47 -4.41 -5.76 -6.02
N GLY A 48 -4.37 -5.97 -4.70
CA GLY A 48 -5.31 -5.36 -3.77
C GLY A 48 -4.67 -5.02 -2.43
N VAL A 49 -5.31 -4.09 -1.71
CA VAL A 49 -4.94 -3.72 -0.34
C VAL A 49 -6.14 -3.84 0.59
N GLU A 50 -5.89 -4.39 1.77
CA GLU A 50 -6.80 -4.41 2.91
C GLU A 50 -6.19 -3.60 4.06
N VAL A 51 -6.99 -2.71 4.64
CA VAL A 51 -6.65 -1.93 5.83
C VAL A 51 -7.63 -2.34 6.94
N LEU A 52 -7.12 -2.88 8.04
CA LEU A 52 -7.94 -3.29 9.17
C LEU A 52 -7.14 -3.26 10.47
N ASN A 53 -7.66 -2.61 11.52
CA ASN A 53 -7.05 -2.59 12.86
C ASN A 53 -5.55 -2.22 12.86
N ASN A 54 -5.17 -1.16 12.15
CA ASN A 54 -3.77 -0.71 11.94
C ASN A 54 -2.85 -1.68 11.19
N ASN A 55 -3.41 -2.75 10.64
CA ASN A 55 -2.70 -3.63 9.73
C ASN A 55 -3.06 -3.25 8.30
N VAL A 56 -2.04 -3.24 7.44
CA VAL A 56 -2.19 -3.09 6.00
C VAL A 56 -1.63 -4.36 5.37
N ILE A 57 -2.46 -5.05 4.62
CA ILE A 57 -2.10 -6.25 3.88
C ILE A 57 -2.19 -5.91 2.40
N VAL A 58 -1.10 -6.14 1.67
CA VAL A 58 -1.05 -5.99 0.22
C VAL A 58 -0.93 -7.36 -0.41
N LEU A 59 -1.88 -7.68 -1.28
CA LEU A 59 -1.87 -8.88 -2.12
C LEU A 59 -1.45 -8.42 -3.52
N ALA A 60 -0.16 -8.49 -3.81
CA ALA A 60 0.38 -8.14 -5.13
C ALA A 60 0.31 -9.33 -6.08
N GLU A 61 -0.05 -9.08 -7.34
CA GLU A 61 -0.03 -10.11 -8.39
C GLU A 61 1.42 -10.47 -8.78
N SER A 62 2.28 -9.47 -8.87
CA SER A 62 3.71 -9.62 -9.11
C SER A 62 4.49 -8.44 -8.53
N VAL A 63 5.72 -8.70 -8.08
CA VAL A 63 6.69 -7.68 -7.63
C VAL A 63 7.74 -7.52 -8.73
N ILE A 64 7.83 -6.31 -9.27
CA ILE A 64 8.76 -5.96 -10.35
C ILE A 64 10.10 -5.53 -9.78
N GLU A 65 10.11 -4.80 -8.67
CA GLU A 65 11.31 -4.26 -8.03
C GLU A 65 11.07 -4.06 -6.53
N GLY A 66 12.08 -4.32 -5.69
CA GLY A 66 12.02 -4.24 -4.24
C GLY A 66 13.39 -4.23 -3.58
#